data_AF-A2X5B8-F1
#
_entry.id   AF-A2X5B8-F1
#
_cell.length_a   1.000
_cell.length_b   1.000
_cell.length_c   1.000
_cell.angle_alpha   90.00
_cell.angle_beta   90.00
_cell.angle_gamma   90.00
#
_symmetry.space_group_name_H-M   'P 1'
#
loop_
_entity.id
_entity.type
_entity.pdbx_description
1 polymer ?
#
loop_
_entity_poly.entity_id
_entity_poly.type
_entity_poly.pdbx_seq_one_letter_code
_entity_poly.pdbx_strand_id
1 'polypeptide(L)'
;MTIEMDEFQADDLDPYTKANAEVDFYQYVKTIEELFESLPVPEDIHRWLSMIMRDPTAYQYLICYHYCLMEEHQMMHVFTSLYNKLLVLPTTDPAGYNFVLERLKIFSGWSPMDLHNVYFIETFYWKDPITGVPIIYGDDVLSLLRLVRNTYQHFMSKVVEGRKLLFSEKDFGNMVNEQFSGLLDELFEAMFIATYYADLQLEHTMV
;
A
#
# COMPACT_ATOMS: atom_id res chain seq x y z
N MET A 1 -6.57 14.13 -42.73
CA MET A 1 -5.91 12.82 -42.72
C MET A 1 -6.72 11.99 -41.75
N THR A 2 -7.62 11.16 -42.29
CA THR A 2 -8.50 10.31 -41.49
C THR A 2 -7.69 9.08 -41.16
N ILE A 3 -7.38 8.85 -39.89
CA ILE A 3 -6.78 7.60 -39.45
C ILE A 3 -7.93 6.59 -39.47
N GLU A 4 -7.95 5.71 -40.47
CA GLU A 4 -8.76 4.51 -40.43
C GLU A 4 -8.18 3.66 -39.29
N MET A 5 -8.88 3.63 -38.16
CA MET A 5 -8.63 2.60 -37.15
C MET A 5 -9.28 1.35 -37.70
N ASP A 6 -8.47 0.38 -38.14
CA ASP A 6 -8.97 -0.96 -38.45
C ASP A 6 -9.80 -1.46 -37.26
N GLU A 7 -11.03 -1.90 -37.53
CA GLU A 7 -11.90 -2.50 -36.52
C GLU A 7 -11.21 -3.75 -35.98
N PHE A 8 -10.70 -3.66 -34.74
CA PHE A 8 -10.12 -4.77 -34.01
C PHE A 8 -11.07 -5.97 -34.01
N GLN A 9 -10.67 -7.08 -34.63
CA GLN A 9 -11.48 -8.30 -34.63
C GLN A 9 -11.05 -9.19 -33.48
N ALA A 10 -12.01 -9.76 -32.74
CA ALA A 10 -11.73 -10.64 -31.61
C ALA A 10 -10.91 -11.89 -32.00
N ASP A 11 -10.90 -12.24 -33.29
CA ASP A 11 -10.16 -13.36 -33.87
C ASP A 11 -8.67 -13.02 -34.14
N ASP A 12 -8.25 -11.75 -33.98
CA ASP A 12 -6.85 -11.31 -34.10
C ASP A 12 -6.03 -11.55 -32.82
N LEU A 13 -6.68 -12.00 -31.74
CA LEU A 13 -6.02 -12.33 -30.49
C LEU A 13 -5.62 -13.79 -30.46
N ASP A 14 -4.31 -14.05 -30.40
CA ASP A 14 -3.83 -15.36 -30.00
C ASP A 14 -4.39 -15.71 -28.61
N PRO A 15 -4.86 -16.95 -28.39
CA PRO A 15 -5.34 -17.36 -27.09
C PRO A 15 -4.20 -17.26 -26.06
N TYR A 16 -4.51 -16.70 -24.88
CA TYR A 16 -3.54 -16.60 -23.79
C TYR A 16 -2.89 -17.96 -23.51
N THR A 17 -1.56 -17.99 -23.51
CA THR A 17 -0.79 -19.14 -23.04
C THR A 17 0.27 -18.68 -22.04
N LYS A 18 0.54 -19.50 -21.02
CA LYS A 18 1.62 -19.21 -20.05
C LYS A 18 3.00 -19.02 -20.71
N ALA A 19 3.20 -19.54 -21.92
CA ALA A 19 4.44 -19.41 -22.67
C ALA A 19 4.60 -18.01 -23.31
N ASN A 20 3.50 -17.33 -23.63
CA ASN A 20 3.50 -15.98 -24.21
C ASN A 20 3.12 -14.89 -23.20
N ALA A 21 2.74 -15.27 -21.97
CA ALA A 21 2.27 -14.37 -20.94
C ALA A 21 3.22 -13.19 -20.66
N GLU A 22 4.54 -13.43 -20.69
CA GLU A 22 5.54 -12.35 -20.50
C GLU A 22 5.40 -11.23 -21.55
N VAL A 23 5.10 -11.58 -22.80
CA VAL A 23 4.88 -10.61 -23.89
C VAL A 23 3.60 -9.83 -23.65
N ASP A 24 2.53 -10.51 -23.21
CA ASP A 24 1.25 -9.89 -22.90
C ASP A 24 1.38 -8.90 -21.73
N PHE A 25 2.07 -9.28 -20.65
CA PHE A 25 2.31 -8.42 -19.49
C PHE A 25 3.23 -7.24 -19.84
N TYR A 26 4.25 -7.46 -20.67
CA TYR A 26 5.09 -6.38 -21.18
C TYR A 26 4.27 -5.37 -21.98
N GLN A 27 3.45 -5.83 -22.92
CA GLN A 27 2.62 -4.97 -23.75
C GLN A 27 1.56 -4.23 -22.93
N TYR A 28 0.98 -4.89 -21.92
CA TYR A 28 0.06 -4.28 -20.96
C TYR A 28 0.70 -3.09 -20.25
N VAL A 29 1.89 -3.28 -19.67
CA VAL A 29 2.60 -2.22 -18.95
C VAL A 29 2.96 -1.07 -19.88
N LYS A 30 3.47 -1.39 -21.08
CA LYS A 30 3.81 -0.37 -22.09
C LYS A 30 2.61 0.47 -22.50
N THR A 31 1.47 -0.17 -22.73
CA THR A 31 0.24 0.52 -23.12
C THR A 31 -0.23 1.49 -22.03
N ILE A 32 -0.09 1.12 -20.76
CA ILE A 32 -0.42 2.00 -19.64
C ILE A 32 0.57 3.16 -19.55
N GLU A 33 1.87 2.91 -19.62
CA GLU A 33 2.90 3.96 -19.62
C GLU A 33 2.67 4.97 -20.77
N GLU A 34 2.35 4.49 -21.97
CA GLU A 34 1.99 5.31 -23.14
C GLU A 34 0.74 6.15 -22.91
N LEU A 35 -0.30 5.57 -22.28
CA LEU A 35 -1.53 6.29 -21.95
C LEU A 35 -1.29 7.48 -21.00
N PHE A 36 -0.24 7.41 -20.20
CA PHE A 36 0.16 8.47 -19.27
C PHE A 36 1.32 9.35 -19.78
N GLU A 37 1.78 9.24 -21.03
CA GLU A 37 2.94 10.00 -21.55
C GLU A 37 2.90 11.52 -21.30
N SER A 38 1.71 12.10 -21.13
CA SER A 38 1.50 13.53 -20.86
C SER A 38 1.05 13.88 -19.44
N LEU A 39 0.89 12.89 -18.56
CA LEU A 39 0.39 13.06 -17.19
C LEU A 39 1.35 12.46 -16.17
N PRO A 40 1.54 13.10 -15.00
CA PRO A 40 2.29 12.47 -13.91
C PRO A 40 1.53 11.23 -13.42
N VAL A 41 2.15 10.06 -13.54
CA VAL A 41 1.64 8.82 -12.96
C VAL A 41 1.96 8.83 -11.46
N PRO A 42 1.00 8.51 -10.58
CA PRO A 42 1.28 8.33 -9.17
C PRO A 42 2.35 7.24 -8.94
N GLU A 43 3.27 7.49 -8.01
CA GLU A 43 4.40 6.57 -7.71
C GLU A 43 3.92 5.13 -7.41
N ASP A 44 2.80 4.98 -6.71
CA ASP A 44 2.22 3.69 -6.34
C ASP A 44 1.77 2.88 -7.57
N ILE A 45 1.32 3.58 -8.63
CA ILE A 45 0.96 2.96 -9.91
C ILE A 45 2.23 2.55 -10.66
N HIS A 46 3.27 3.38 -10.66
CA HIS A 46 4.56 2.99 -11.24
C HIS A 46 5.13 1.74 -10.58
N ARG A 47 5.05 1.65 -9.25
CA ARG A 47 5.51 0.49 -8.50
C ARG A 47 4.67 -0.75 -8.78
N TRP A 48 3.35 -0.59 -8.85
CA TRP A 48 2.46 -1.66 -9.27
C TRP A 48 2.79 -2.21 -10.67
N LEU A 49 3.01 -1.32 -11.65
CA LEU A 49 3.46 -1.71 -13.00
C LEU A 49 4.84 -2.41 -12.96
N SER A 50 5.76 -1.93 -12.13
CA SER A 50 7.07 -2.57 -11.97
C SER A 50 6.99 -4.00 -11.43
N MET A 51 6.01 -4.30 -10.57
CA MET A 51 5.77 -5.65 -10.05
C MET A 51 5.28 -6.60 -11.14
N ILE A 52 4.39 -6.12 -12.02
CA ILE A 52 3.90 -6.85 -13.19
C ILE A 52 5.08 -7.18 -14.13
N MET A 53 6.01 -6.25 -14.33
CA MET A 53 7.20 -6.47 -15.15
C MET A 53 8.21 -7.44 -14.53
N ARG A 54 8.28 -7.52 -13.19
CA ARG A 54 9.30 -8.31 -12.49
C ARG A 54 9.02 -9.80 -12.55
N ASP A 55 7.83 -10.21 -12.10
CA ASP A 55 7.37 -11.60 -12.17
C ASP A 55 5.85 -11.65 -11.96
N PRO A 56 5.06 -11.56 -13.04
CA PRO A 56 3.60 -11.44 -12.93
C PRO A 56 2.95 -12.72 -12.40
N THR A 57 3.63 -13.87 -12.51
CA THR A 57 3.12 -15.15 -12.00
C THR A 57 3.40 -15.28 -10.50
N ALA A 58 4.63 -14.98 -10.05
CA ALA A 58 4.98 -15.08 -8.64
C ALA A 58 4.27 -14.01 -7.79
N TYR A 59 4.06 -12.81 -8.32
CA TYR A 59 3.38 -11.72 -7.62
C TYR A 59 1.88 -11.63 -7.93
N GLN A 60 1.29 -12.60 -8.64
CA GLN A 60 -0.10 -12.53 -9.13
C GLN A 60 -1.09 -12.07 -8.05
N TYR A 61 -1.04 -12.67 -6.86
CA TYR A 61 -1.96 -12.32 -5.77
C TYR A 61 -1.74 -10.88 -5.27
N LEU A 62 -0.49 -10.45 -5.08
CA LEU A 62 -0.17 -9.07 -4.69
C LEU A 62 -0.55 -8.06 -5.77
N ILE A 63 -0.38 -8.42 -7.05
CA ILE A 63 -0.75 -7.57 -8.19
C ILE A 63 -2.28 -7.38 -8.25
N CYS A 64 -3.05 -8.47 -8.12
CA CYS A 64 -4.51 -8.43 -8.19
C CYS A 64 -5.14 -7.70 -6.99
N TYR A 65 -4.52 -7.79 -5.82
CA TYR A 65 -5.00 -7.17 -4.59
C TYR A 65 -4.10 -6.04 -4.12
N HIS A 66 -3.41 -5.35 -5.04
CA HIS A 66 -2.52 -4.28 -4.64
C HIS A 66 -3.30 -3.14 -3.96
N TYR A 67 -2.71 -2.52 -2.92
CA TYR A 67 -3.44 -1.52 -2.15
C TYR A 67 -3.84 -0.28 -2.95
N CYS A 68 -3.09 0.05 -4.02
CA CYS A 68 -3.42 1.16 -4.91
C CYS A 68 -4.70 0.91 -5.75
N LEU A 69 -5.17 -0.34 -5.80
CA LEU A 69 -6.42 -0.73 -6.46
C LEU A 69 -7.59 -0.86 -5.48
N MET A 70 -7.34 -0.74 -4.17
CA MET A 70 -8.34 -0.88 -3.12
C MET A 70 -9.01 0.46 -2.82
N GLU A 71 -10.27 0.41 -2.36
CA GLU A 71 -10.83 1.56 -1.64
C GLU A 71 -10.05 1.77 -0.33
N GLU A 72 -9.94 3.02 0.14
CA GLU A 72 -9.01 3.37 1.22
C GLU A 72 -9.39 2.72 2.55
N HIS A 73 -10.69 2.50 2.79
CA HIS A 73 -11.17 1.75 3.94
C HIS A 73 -10.72 0.27 3.90
N GLN A 74 -10.69 -0.34 2.71
CA GLN A 74 -10.20 -1.70 2.49
C GLN A 74 -8.68 -1.75 2.68
N MET A 75 -7.95 -0.81 2.06
CA MET A 75 -6.50 -0.68 2.23
C MET A 75 -6.13 -0.57 3.71
N MET A 76 -6.85 0.25 4.47
CA MET A 76 -6.58 0.42 5.90
C MET A 76 -6.97 -0.76 6.76
N HIS A 77 -8.02 -1.49 6.39
CA HIS A 77 -8.35 -2.77 7.01
C HIS A 77 -7.24 -3.80 6.78
N VAL A 78 -6.73 -3.91 5.55
CA VAL A 78 -5.62 -4.79 5.19
C VAL A 78 -4.35 -4.38 5.92
N PHE A 79 -3.97 -3.11 5.86
CA PHE A 79 -2.82 -2.55 6.59
C PHE A 79 -2.90 -2.87 8.08
N THR A 80 -4.05 -2.62 8.71
CA THR A 80 -4.23 -2.88 10.14
C THR A 80 -4.12 -4.36 10.46
N SER A 81 -4.65 -5.23 9.60
CA SER A 81 -4.56 -6.69 9.75
C SER A 81 -3.10 -7.16 9.63
N LEU A 82 -2.36 -6.67 8.64
CA LEU A 82 -0.94 -6.96 8.46
C LEU A 82 -0.11 -6.45 9.65
N TYR A 83 -0.36 -5.23 10.11
CA TYR A 83 0.30 -4.66 11.27
C TYR A 83 0.05 -5.49 12.53
N ASN A 84 -1.21 -5.83 12.82
CA ASN A 84 -1.55 -6.67 13.98
C ASN A 84 -0.89 -8.05 13.89
N LYS A 85 -0.81 -8.60 12.67
CA LYS A 85 -0.12 -9.86 12.43
C LYS A 85 1.38 -9.73 12.70
N LEU A 86 2.02 -8.68 12.20
CA LEU A 86 3.43 -8.38 12.45
C LEU A 86 3.75 -8.31 13.95
N LEU A 87 2.83 -7.78 14.78
CA LEU A 87 2.99 -7.72 16.24
C LEU A 87 3.01 -9.09 16.94
N VAL A 88 2.40 -10.13 16.36
CA VAL A 88 2.37 -11.48 16.96
C VAL A 88 3.50 -12.38 16.47
N LEU A 89 4.08 -12.08 15.30
CA LEU A 89 5.17 -12.85 14.70
C LEU A 89 6.41 -13.06 15.59
N PRO A 90 6.83 -12.13 16.48
CA PRO A 90 7.94 -12.41 17.39
C PRO A 90 7.78 -13.68 18.22
N THR A 91 6.54 -14.11 18.45
CA THR A 91 6.21 -15.32 19.21
C THR A 91 5.82 -16.51 18.32
N THR A 92 5.17 -16.26 17.18
CA THR A 92 4.66 -17.33 16.31
C THR A 92 5.60 -17.70 15.17
N ASP A 93 6.34 -16.74 14.61
CA ASP A 93 7.33 -16.94 13.54
C ASP A 93 8.42 -15.85 13.58
N PRO A 94 9.45 -16.03 14.43
CA PRO A 94 10.53 -15.06 14.56
C PRO A 94 11.34 -14.86 13.28
N ALA A 95 11.42 -15.87 12.40
CA ALA A 95 12.18 -15.78 11.17
C ALA A 95 11.49 -14.85 10.16
N GLY A 96 10.18 -15.02 9.97
CA GLY A 96 9.39 -14.12 9.13
C GLY A 96 9.30 -12.71 9.71
N TYR A 97 9.19 -12.57 11.03
CA TYR A 97 9.29 -11.26 11.70
C TYR A 97 10.59 -10.52 11.34
N ASN A 98 11.74 -11.18 11.51
CA ASN A 98 13.04 -10.58 11.22
C ASN A 98 13.21 -10.26 9.74
N PHE A 99 12.70 -11.11 8.85
CA PHE A 99 12.70 -10.85 7.41
C PHE A 99 11.95 -9.56 7.07
N VAL A 100 10.72 -9.41 7.59
CA VAL A 100 9.91 -8.21 7.34
C VAL A 100 10.58 -6.96 7.89
N LEU A 101 11.10 -7.00 9.12
CA LEU A 101 11.78 -5.85 9.71
C LEU A 101 13.08 -5.48 8.98
N GLU A 102 13.87 -6.46 8.53
CA GLU A 102 15.10 -6.17 7.78
C GLU A 102 14.78 -5.52 6.43
N ARG A 103 13.70 -5.92 5.75
CA ARG A 103 13.22 -5.24 4.54
C ARG A 103 12.83 -3.79 4.81
N LEU A 104 12.09 -3.55 5.88
CA LEU A 104 11.59 -2.22 6.24
C LEU A 104 12.62 -1.34 6.96
N LYS A 105 13.82 -1.85 7.19
CA LYS A 105 14.87 -1.15 7.94
C LYS A 105 15.27 0.18 7.34
N ILE A 106 15.06 0.37 6.04
CA ILE A 106 15.28 1.64 5.33
C ILE A 106 14.44 2.80 5.91
N PHE A 107 13.35 2.49 6.62
CA PHE A 107 12.49 3.47 7.30
C PHE A 107 12.83 3.67 8.78
N SER A 108 13.87 2.99 9.30
CA SER A 108 14.34 3.20 10.68
C SER A 108 15.17 4.47 10.79
N GLY A 109 15.26 5.02 12.00
CA GLY A 109 15.98 6.27 12.27
C GLY A 109 15.18 7.54 11.94
N TRP A 110 13.88 7.38 11.64
CA TRP A 110 12.97 8.50 11.48
C TRP A 110 12.77 9.24 12.81
N SER A 111 12.42 10.50 12.71
CA SER A 111 12.24 11.38 13.86
C SER A 111 11.02 12.30 13.66
N PRO A 112 10.56 12.97 14.74
CA PRO A 112 9.47 13.93 14.63
C PRO A 112 9.81 15.13 13.73
N MET A 113 11.10 15.40 13.50
CA MET A 113 11.56 16.50 12.65
C MET A 113 11.40 16.18 11.16
N ASP A 114 11.24 14.91 10.81
CA ASP A 114 11.00 14.46 9.44
C ASP A 114 9.50 14.57 9.07
N LEU A 115 8.63 14.78 10.07
CA LEU A 115 7.20 14.98 9.88
C LEU A 115 6.92 16.38 9.36
N HIS A 116 6.23 16.45 8.22
CA HIS A 116 5.82 17.70 7.58
C HIS A 116 4.31 17.74 7.34
N ASN A 117 3.64 16.58 7.37
CA ASN A 117 2.20 16.51 7.31
C ASN A 117 1.56 16.73 8.71
N VAL A 118 0.57 17.63 8.76
CA VAL A 118 -0.07 18.08 10.02
C VAL A 118 -0.73 16.95 10.80
N TYR A 119 -1.34 15.96 10.14
CA TYR A 119 -2.05 14.86 10.82
C TYR A 119 -1.07 13.90 11.50
N PHE A 120 0.07 13.64 10.87
CA PHE A 120 1.14 12.85 11.48
C PHE A 120 1.76 13.59 12.67
N ILE A 121 1.99 14.90 12.55
CA ILE A 121 2.50 15.74 13.65
C ILE A 121 1.52 15.72 14.83
N GLU A 122 0.23 15.99 14.58
CA GLU A 122 -0.79 15.97 15.63
C GLU A 122 -0.93 14.59 16.28
N THR A 123 -0.81 13.51 15.51
CA THR A 123 -0.83 12.14 16.05
C THR A 123 0.39 11.86 16.91
N PHE A 124 1.57 12.29 16.49
CA PHE A 124 2.81 12.08 17.24
C PHE A 124 2.74 12.72 18.63
N TYR A 125 2.21 13.95 18.70
CA TYR A 125 2.05 14.69 19.95
C TYR A 125 0.73 14.41 20.67
N TRP A 126 -0.06 13.46 20.17
CA TRP A 126 -1.35 13.14 20.74
C TRP A 126 -1.22 12.61 22.17
N LYS A 127 -2.12 13.07 23.03
CA LYS A 127 -2.28 12.60 24.40
C LYS A 127 -3.66 12.02 24.56
N ASP A 128 -3.72 10.89 25.25
CA ASP A 128 -4.98 10.24 25.57
C ASP A 128 -5.88 11.22 26.36
N PRO A 129 -7.09 11.54 25.88
CA PRO A 129 -7.96 12.53 26.52
C PRO A 129 -8.40 12.14 27.93
N ILE A 130 -8.41 10.84 28.26
CA ILE A 130 -8.89 10.31 29.53
C ILE A 130 -7.75 10.28 30.55
N THR A 131 -6.59 9.78 30.15
CA THR A 131 -5.44 9.54 31.04
C THR A 131 -4.40 10.67 30.99
N GLY A 132 -4.43 11.51 29.95
CA GLY A 132 -3.45 12.55 29.69
C GLY A 132 -2.08 12.02 29.25
N VAL A 133 -1.92 10.70 29.10
CA VAL A 133 -0.64 10.04 28.81
C VAL A 133 -0.34 10.14 27.30
N PRO A 134 0.87 10.56 26.91
CA PRO A 134 1.29 10.56 25.51
C PRO A 134 1.60 9.13 25.03
N ILE A 135 1.38 8.89 23.72
CA ILE A 135 1.87 7.68 23.07
C ILE A 135 3.37 7.85 22.78
N ILE A 136 4.20 6.89 23.20
CA ILE A 136 5.66 6.96 23.05
C ILE A 136 6.10 6.27 21.77
N TYR A 137 6.46 7.02 20.74
CA TYR A 137 7.04 6.53 19.49
C TYR A 137 8.57 6.48 19.57
N GLY A 138 9.17 5.34 19.20
CA GLY A 138 10.59 5.20 18.93
C GLY A 138 10.94 5.62 17.49
N ASP A 139 12.19 5.40 17.11
CA ASP A 139 12.74 5.65 15.78
C ASP A 139 12.71 4.38 14.88
N ASP A 140 12.15 3.30 15.39
CA ASP A 140 12.04 2.02 14.69
C ASP A 140 10.82 1.96 13.76
N VAL A 141 10.83 1.01 12.83
CA VAL A 141 9.73 0.84 11.87
C VAL A 141 8.40 0.45 12.53
N LEU A 142 8.38 -0.29 13.64
CA LEU A 142 7.10 -0.60 14.30
C LEU A 142 6.47 0.65 14.89
N SER A 143 7.30 1.54 15.46
CA SER A 143 6.85 2.85 15.91
C SER A 143 6.29 3.68 14.75
N LEU A 144 6.93 3.63 13.57
CA LEU A 144 6.44 4.30 12.36
C LEU A 144 5.08 3.75 11.89
N LEU A 145 4.97 2.42 11.77
CA LEU A 145 3.72 1.76 11.37
C LEU A 145 2.59 2.03 12.36
N ARG A 146 2.91 2.08 13.66
CA ARG A 146 1.95 2.48 14.69
C ARG A 146 1.54 3.94 14.55
N LEU A 147 2.42 4.84 14.11
CA LEU A 147 2.09 6.23 13.84
C LEU A 147 1.09 6.33 12.67
N VAL A 148 1.33 5.60 11.57
CA VAL A 148 0.39 5.50 10.43
C VAL A 148 -0.98 4.99 10.90
N ARG A 149 -1.00 3.85 11.60
CA ARG A 149 -2.22 3.26 12.17
C ARG A 149 -2.99 4.24 13.05
N ASN A 150 -2.31 4.92 13.96
CA ASN A 150 -2.94 5.86 14.90
C ASN A 150 -3.40 7.13 14.20
N THR A 151 -2.70 7.60 13.17
CA THR A 151 -3.11 8.76 12.37
C THR A 151 -4.45 8.49 11.71
N TYR A 152 -4.59 7.33 11.06
CA TYR A 152 -5.87 6.91 10.51
C TYR A 152 -6.95 6.89 11.61
N GLN A 153 -6.71 6.21 12.72
CA GLN A 153 -7.72 6.09 13.78
C GLN A 153 -8.13 7.42 14.39
N HIS A 154 -7.21 8.34 14.67
CA HIS A 154 -7.52 9.60 15.32
C HIS A 154 -8.28 10.58 14.43
N PHE A 155 -8.07 10.53 13.11
CA PHE A 155 -8.65 11.50 12.19
C PHE A 155 -9.86 10.97 11.43
N MET A 156 -9.93 9.66 11.22
CA MET A 156 -11.06 9.02 10.55
C MET A 156 -12.22 8.67 11.50
N SER A 157 -11.94 8.21 12.71
CA SER A 157 -13.02 7.90 13.68
C SER A 157 -13.81 9.15 14.11
N LYS A 158 -13.20 10.34 14.03
CA LYS A 158 -13.84 11.63 14.37
C LYS A 158 -14.86 12.13 13.33
N VAL A 159 -14.93 11.50 12.15
CA VAL A 159 -15.96 11.79 11.13
C VAL A 159 -17.35 11.34 11.60
N VAL A 160 -17.42 10.33 12.48
CA VAL A 160 -18.70 9.77 12.97
C VAL A 160 -19.36 10.64 14.06
N GLU A 161 -18.60 11.52 14.73
CA GLU A 161 -19.08 12.34 15.86
C GLU A 161 -19.49 13.78 15.48
N GLY A 162 -19.75 14.06 14.21
CA GLY A 162 -20.38 15.33 13.79
C GLY A 162 -19.45 16.55 13.78
N ARG A 163 -18.11 16.36 13.81
CA ARG A 163 -17.17 17.45 13.52
C ARG A 163 -16.92 17.55 12.01
N LYS A 164 -16.96 18.78 11.49
CA LYS A 164 -16.68 19.12 10.08
C LYS A 164 -15.41 18.43 9.59
N LEU A 165 -15.56 17.64 8.52
CA LEU A 165 -14.49 17.01 7.75
C LEU A 165 -13.36 18.01 7.47
N LEU A 166 -12.16 17.70 7.93
CA LEU A 166 -10.91 18.26 7.40
C LEU A 166 -10.13 17.22 6.59
N PHE A 167 -10.52 15.95 6.63
CA PHE A 167 -9.76 14.85 6.03
C PHE A 167 -10.66 14.02 5.13
N SER A 168 -10.25 13.83 3.89
CA SER A 168 -10.89 12.91 2.95
C SER A 168 -10.21 11.56 3.08
N GLU A 169 -10.98 10.51 3.38
CA GLU A 169 -10.52 9.12 3.40
C GLU A 169 -9.71 8.77 2.15
N LYS A 170 -10.13 9.34 1.02
CA LYS A 170 -9.60 9.09 -0.32
C LYS A 170 -8.14 9.44 -0.51
N ASP A 171 -7.57 10.24 0.39
CA ASP A 171 -6.21 10.74 0.24
C ASP A 171 -5.26 10.10 1.26
N PHE A 172 -5.70 9.14 2.08
CA PHE A 172 -4.84 8.59 3.14
C PHE A 172 -3.63 7.82 2.59
N GLY A 173 -3.82 6.98 1.57
CA GLY A 173 -2.70 6.27 0.92
C GLY A 173 -1.66 7.26 0.36
N ASN A 174 -2.14 8.26 -0.39
CA ASN A 174 -1.30 9.34 -0.92
C ASN A 174 -0.57 10.11 0.18
N MET A 175 -1.26 10.43 1.28
CA MET A 175 -0.68 11.12 2.42
C MET A 175 0.44 10.31 3.07
N VAL A 176 0.28 8.99 3.20
CA VAL A 176 1.34 8.11 3.70
C VAL A 176 2.52 8.13 2.74
N ASN A 177 2.30 8.04 1.43
CA ASN A 177 3.37 8.03 0.43
C ASN A 177 4.06 9.39 0.25
N GLU A 178 3.38 10.51 0.46
CA GLU A 178 4.01 11.83 0.54
C GLU A 178 4.94 11.94 1.76
N GLN A 179 4.47 11.47 2.92
CA GLN A 179 5.22 11.57 4.17
C GLN A 179 6.35 10.53 4.28
N PHE A 180 6.12 9.31 3.78
CA PHE A 180 6.99 8.14 3.88
C PHE A 180 6.93 7.34 2.57
N SER A 181 7.53 7.90 1.52
CA SER A 181 7.48 7.34 0.17
C SER A 181 7.84 5.86 0.14
N GLY A 182 6.86 5.05 -0.26
CA GLY A 182 7.03 3.63 -0.47
C GLY A 182 6.87 2.72 0.73
N LEU A 183 6.55 3.28 1.91
CA LEU A 183 6.35 2.49 3.12
C LEU A 183 5.27 1.43 2.94
N LEU A 184 4.16 1.76 2.27
CA LEU A 184 3.06 0.84 2.04
C LEU A 184 3.45 -0.29 1.08
N ASP A 185 4.13 0.02 -0.03
CA ASP A 185 4.58 -1.00 -0.98
C ASP A 185 5.54 -2.00 -0.32
N GLU A 186 6.55 -1.50 0.39
CA GLU A 186 7.55 -2.33 1.05
C GLU A 186 6.93 -3.21 2.13
N LEU A 187 5.96 -2.68 2.89
CA LEU A 187 5.25 -3.46 3.90
C LEU A 187 4.41 -4.56 3.25
N PHE A 188 3.60 -4.22 2.25
CA PHE A 188 2.71 -5.16 1.60
C PHE A 188 3.51 -6.25 0.88
N GLU A 189 4.59 -5.88 0.17
CA GLU A 189 5.47 -6.82 -0.49
C GLU A 189 6.22 -7.71 0.52
N ALA A 190 6.78 -7.15 1.59
CA ALA A 190 7.45 -7.94 2.63
C ALA A 190 6.51 -8.96 3.28
N MET A 191 5.30 -8.54 3.61
CA MET A 191 4.28 -9.42 4.19
C MET A 191 3.79 -10.47 3.18
N PHE A 192 3.76 -10.13 1.89
CA PHE A 192 3.46 -11.08 0.82
C PHE A 192 4.54 -12.16 0.69
N ILE A 193 5.80 -11.76 0.58
CA ILE A 193 6.92 -12.72 0.46
C ILE A 193 7.03 -13.60 1.72
N ALA A 194 6.76 -13.04 2.90
CA ALA A 194 6.69 -13.80 4.14
C ALA A 194 5.41 -14.66 4.27
N THR A 195 4.59 -14.76 3.20
CA THR A 195 3.37 -15.56 3.07
C THR A 195 2.18 -15.13 3.96
N TYR A 196 2.29 -14.00 4.64
CA TYR A 196 1.27 -13.53 5.58
C TYR A 196 0.13 -12.76 4.94
N TYR A 197 0.31 -12.31 3.70
CA TYR A 197 -0.67 -11.57 2.92
C TYR A 197 -1.80 -12.46 2.39
N ALA A 198 -1.47 -13.67 1.94
CA ALA A 198 -2.44 -14.65 1.45
C ALA A 198 -3.40 -15.13 2.55
N ASP A 199 -2.94 -15.15 3.81
CA ASP A 199 -3.77 -15.51 4.96
C ASP A 199 -4.91 -14.53 5.22
N LEU A 200 -4.92 -13.35 4.58
CA LEU A 200 -6.01 -12.39 4.69
C LEU A 200 -7.22 -12.73 3.80
N GLN A 201 -7.10 -13.70 2.88
CA GLN A 201 -8.19 -14.15 2.00
C GLN A 201 -8.96 -12.98 1.36
N LEU A 202 -8.20 -12.07 0.72
CA LEU A 202 -8.72 -10.82 0.17
C LEU A 202 -9.78 -11.05 -0.92
N GLU A 203 -9.75 -12.20 -1.59
CA GLU A 203 -10.79 -12.66 -2.51
C GLU A 203 -12.21 -12.71 -1.92
N HIS A 204 -12.33 -12.79 -0.59
CA HIS A 204 -13.61 -12.81 0.11
C HIS A 204 -13.97 -11.45 0.75
N THR A 205 -13.03 -10.51 0.73
CA THR A 205 -13.14 -9.22 1.44
C THR A 205 -13.22 -8.03 0.47
N MET A 206 -12.79 -8.22 -0.78
CA MET A 206 -12.73 -7.18 -1.82
C MET A 206 -13.82 -7.30 -2.92
N VAL A 207 -14.84 -8.14 -2.70
CA VAL A 207 -15.98 -8.33 -3.64
C VAL A 207 -17.15 -7.40 -3.29
#